data_AF-A0A7M3P568-F1
#
_entry.id   AF-A0A7M3P568-F1
#
_cell.length_a   1.000
_cell.length_b   1.000
_cell.length_c   1.000
_cell.angle_alpha   90.00
_cell.angle_beta   90.00
_cell.angle_gamma   90.00
#
_symmetry.space_group_name_H-M   'P 1'
#
loop_
_entity.id
_entity.type
_entity.pdbx_description
1 polymer ?
#
loop_
_entity_poly.entity_id
_entity_poly.type
_entity_poly.pdbx_seq_one_letter_code
_entity_poly.pdbx_strand_id
1 'polypeptide(L)'
;MDRVATIADGVVYDENKKTLSDGWSCQDGVFSAFWITSPQGRGWQVKARFFSTNALVMTNPDEGDSFVLNREGRGIRTVFDIERPGYELARIVREDSLGRGVFGVYAQKGDFRGSFEDWLIAAALATWSVDGPRQMRI
;
A
#
# COMPACT_ATOMS: atom_id res chain seq x y z
N MET A 1 3.64 -8.39 16.75
CA MET A 1 4.25 -9.40 15.86
C MET A 1 4.51 -8.71 14.55
N ASP A 2 5.78 -8.63 14.14
CA ASP A 2 6.18 -8.01 12.88
C ASP A 2 5.63 -8.86 11.73
N ARG A 3 4.55 -8.40 11.10
CA ARG A 3 3.97 -9.06 9.92
C ARG A 3 4.82 -8.66 8.70
N VAL A 4 5.71 -9.54 8.29
CA VAL A 4 6.59 -9.31 7.13
C VAL A 4 5.91 -9.85 5.88
N ALA A 5 5.54 -8.96 4.96
CA ALA A 5 5.12 -9.33 3.61
C ALA A 5 6.32 -9.31 2.65
N THR A 6 6.36 -10.24 1.70
CA THR A 6 7.43 -10.34 0.69
C THR A 6 6.87 -10.06 -0.70
N ILE A 7 7.65 -9.39 -1.56
CA ILE A 7 7.25 -9.14 -2.96
C ILE A 7 8.17 -9.89 -3.91
N ALA A 8 7.57 -10.63 -4.84
CA ALA A 8 8.25 -11.24 -5.98
C ALA A 8 7.43 -10.97 -7.24
N ASP A 9 8.09 -10.53 -8.33
CA ASP A 9 7.47 -10.28 -9.63
C ASP A 9 6.24 -9.35 -9.61
N GLY A 10 6.23 -8.39 -8.68
CA GLY A 10 5.12 -7.44 -8.52
C GLY A 10 3.90 -8.01 -7.79
N VAL A 11 4.05 -9.17 -7.15
CA VAL A 11 3.03 -9.84 -6.34
C VAL A 11 3.44 -9.80 -4.86
N VAL A 12 2.51 -9.42 -3.99
CA VAL A 12 2.65 -9.39 -2.53
C VAL A 12 2.26 -10.74 -1.94
N TYR A 13 3.07 -11.23 -1.02
CA TYR A 13 2.84 -12.46 -0.26
C TYR A 13 2.90 -12.18 1.24
N ASP A 14 2.10 -12.88 2.03
CA ASP A 14 2.22 -12.87 3.50
C ASP A 14 3.42 -13.72 3.99
N GLU A 15 3.60 -13.80 5.30
CA GLU A 15 4.65 -14.58 5.97
C GLU A 15 4.60 -16.09 5.66
N ASN A 16 3.41 -16.61 5.29
CA ASN A 16 3.17 -18.00 4.91
C ASN A 16 3.24 -18.22 3.39
N LYS A 17 3.70 -17.23 2.63
CA LYS A 17 3.73 -17.21 1.15
C LYS A 17 2.35 -17.27 0.49
N LYS A 18 1.28 -16.90 1.20
CA LYS A 18 -0.05 -16.73 0.61
C LYS A 18 -0.06 -15.45 -0.21
N THR A 19 -0.53 -15.53 -1.45
CA THR A 19 -0.71 -14.38 -2.32
C THR A 19 -1.72 -13.40 -1.74
N LEU A 20 -1.30 -12.16 -1.53
CA LEU A 20 -2.13 -11.04 -1.10
C LEU A 20 -2.46 -10.08 -2.25
N SER A 21 -1.76 -10.12 -3.38
CA SER A 21 -2.11 -9.31 -4.56
C SER A 21 -2.23 -10.14 -5.84
N ASP A 22 -3.05 -9.70 -6.78
CA ASP A 22 -3.18 -10.36 -8.10
C ASP A 22 -2.03 -10.05 -9.08
N GLY A 23 -1.15 -9.09 -8.73
CA GLY A 23 -0.07 -8.62 -9.59
C GLY A 23 -0.51 -7.47 -10.50
N TRP A 24 0.45 -6.83 -11.17
CA TRP A 24 0.15 -5.64 -11.96
C TRP A 24 -0.66 -5.98 -13.21
N SER A 25 -1.80 -5.32 -13.37
CA SER A 25 -2.61 -5.36 -14.58
C SER A 25 -2.76 -3.96 -15.20
N CYS A 26 -2.91 -3.90 -16.51
CA CYS A 26 -3.16 -2.65 -17.24
C CYS A 26 -4.65 -2.60 -17.64
N GLN A 27 -5.56 -2.55 -16.67
CA GLN A 27 -7.00 -2.61 -16.95
C GLN A 27 -7.55 -1.36 -17.64
N ASP A 28 -7.01 -0.16 -17.35
CA ASP A 28 -7.63 1.10 -17.79
C ASP A 28 -6.80 1.88 -18.83
N GLY A 29 -5.73 1.29 -19.40
CA GLY A 29 -4.86 1.88 -20.43
C GLY A 29 -4.05 3.13 -20.01
N VAL A 30 -4.51 3.86 -18.99
CA VAL A 30 -3.95 5.07 -18.40
C VAL A 30 -3.54 4.84 -16.94
N PHE A 31 -3.95 3.71 -16.36
CA PHE A 31 -3.58 3.29 -15.02
C PHE A 31 -3.07 1.86 -15.02
N SER A 32 -2.03 1.62 -14.23
CA SER A 32 -1.67 0.30 -13.77
C SER A 32 -2.50 0.04 -12.51
N ALA A 33 -3.18 -1.09 -12.46
CA ALA A 33 -4.12 -1.45 -11.40
C ALA A 33 -3.83 -2.86 -10.89
N PHE A 34 -4.05 -3.07 -9.61
CA PHE A 34 -3.92 -4.38 -8.98
C PHE A 34 -4.79 -4.42 -7.73
N TRP A 35 -5.15 -5.61 -7.31
CA TRP A 35 -5.88 -5.89 -6.09
C TRP A 35 -4.92 -6.23 -4.97
N ILE A 36 -5.25 -5.81 -3.75
CA ILE A 36 -4.62 -6.26 -2.52
C ILE A 36 -5.71 -6.77 -1.58
N THR A 37 -5.48 -7.91 -0.97
CA THR A 37 -6.27 -8.43 0.14
C THR A 37 -5.53 -8.14 1.43
N SER A 38 -6.19 -7.43 2.34
CA SER A 38 -5.65 -7.19 3.68
C SER A 38 -5.66 -8.46 4.53
N PRO A 39 -4.95 -8.52 5.67
CA PRO A 39 -4.94 -9.71 6.52
C PRO A 39 -6.32 -10.13 7.05
N GLN A 40 -7.27 -9.19 7.17
CA GLN A 40 -8.65 -9.52 7.58
C GLN A 40 -9.52 -9.97 6.39
N GLY A 41 -8.98 -10.02 5.18
CA GLY A 41 -9.69 -10.45 3.98
C GLY A 41 -10.41 -9.34 3.23
N ARG A 42 -10.19 -8.06 3.58
CA ARG A 42 -10.79 -6.92 2.86
C ARG A 42 -10.07 -6.69 1.54
N GLY A 43 -10.84 -6.55 0.46
CA GLY A 43 -10.33 -6.32 -0.88
C GLY A 43 -10.13 -4.83 -1.15
N TRP A 44 -8.95 -4.49 -1.65
CA TRP A 44 -8.57 -3.12 -2.01
C TRP A 44 -8.13 -3.08 -3.46
N GLN A 45 -8.77 -2.24 -4.26
CA GLN A 45 -8.29 -1.91 -5.60
C GLN A 45 -7.28 -0.78 -5.49
N VAL A 46 -6.07 -1.00 -6.00
CA VAL A 46 -5.00 0.01 -6.06
C VAL A 46 -4.79 0.43 -7.50
N LYS A 47 -4.79 1.74 -7.76
CA LYS A 47 -4.53 2.33 -9.07
C LYS A 47 -3.37 3.31 -9.01
N ALA A 48 -2.47 3.23 -9.98
CA ALA A 48 -1.37 4.15 -10.21
C ALA A 48 -1.43 4.68 -11.65
N ARG A 49 -1.16 5.97 -11.88
CA ARG A 49 -1.16 6.51 -13.24
C ARG A 49 0.02 5.94 -14.03
N PHE A 50 -0.21 5.53 -15.28
CA PHE A 50 0.72 4.75 -16.14
C PHE A 50 2.10 5.40 -16.36
N PHE A 51 2.23 6.70 -16.09
CA PHE A 51 3.47 7.47 -16.24
C PHE A 51 3.92 8.16 -14.95
N SER A 52 3.24 7.92 -13.84
CA SER A 52 3.53 8.55 -12.56
C SER A 52 3.02 7.67 -11.43
N THR A 53 3.96 7.00 -10.76
CA THR A 53 3.71 6.37 -9.47
C THR A 53 3.65 7.39 -8.32
N ASN A 54 3.62 8.71 -8.61
CA ASN A 54 3.61 9.76 -7.60
C ASN A 54 2.36 9.73 -6.70
N ALA A 55 1.25 9.18 -7.17
CA ALA A 55 0.06 8.98 -6.36
C ALA A 55 -0.51 7.59 -6.63
N LEU A 56 -0.91 6.91 -5.56
CA LEU A 56 -1.78 5.74 -5.63
C LEU A 56 -3.15 6.12 -5.11
N VAL A 57 -4.17 5.57 -5.73
CA VAL A 57 -5.54 5.59 -5.20
C VAL A 57 -5.88 4.19 -4.76
N MET A 58 -6.28 4.04 -3.51
CA MET A 58 -6.68 2.76 -2.93
C MET A 58 -8.16 2.85 -2.54
N THR A 59 -8.99 1.96 -3.07
CA THR A 59 -10.44 1.97 -2.89
C THR A 59 -10.92 0.59 -2.46
N ASN A 60 -11.75 0.53 -1.42
CA ASN A 60 -12.52 -0.66 -1.06
C ASN A 60 -13.95 -0.48 -1.60
N PRO A 61 -14.36 -1.20 -2.66
CA PRO A 61 -15.67 -1.02 -3.27
C PRO A 61 -16.82 -1.53 -2.42
N ASP A 62 -16.56 -2.47 -1.50
CA ASP A 62 -17.59 -3.09 -0.66
C ASP A 62 -18.02 -2.14 0.46
N GLU A 63 -17.08 -1.32 0.95
CA GLU A 63 -17.29 -0.43 2.09
C GLU A 63 -17.29 1.06 1.71
N GLY A 64 -16.89 1.40 0.49
CA GLY A 64 -16.83 2.77 -0.02
C GLY A 64 -15.60 3.56 0.45
N ASP A 65 -14.72 2.97 1.25
CA ASP A 65 -13.49 3.61 1.72
C ASP A 65 -12.55 3.94 0.55
N SER A 66 -11.93 5.11 0.58
CA SER A 66 -10.93 5.51 -0.40
C SER A 66 -9.83 6.38 0.20
N PHE A 67 -8.59 6.11 -0.22
CA PHE A 67 -7.40 6.82 0.24
C PHE A 67 -6.50 7.21 -0.92
N VAL A 68 -5.81 8.34 -0.77
CA VAL A 68 -4.77 8.78 -1.70
C VAL A 68 -3.42 8.66 -1.01
N LEU A 69 -2.50 7.94 -1.64
CA LEU A 69 -1.14 7.71 -1.16
C LEU A 69 -0.16 8.51 -2.03
N ASN A 70 0.11 9.75 -1.62
CA ASN A 70 1.00 10.66 -2.32
C ASN A 70 2.45 10.38 -1.96
N ARG A 71 3.31 10.32 -2.98
CA ARG A 71 4.75 10.17 -2.83
C ARG A 71 5.38 11.53 -2.51
N GLU A 72 6.07 11.60 -1.37
CA GLU A 72 6.80 12.80 -0.95
C GLU A 72 8.31 12.70 -1.22
N GLY A 73 8.80 11.52 -1.56
CA GLY A 73 10.23 11.29 -1.79
C GLY A 73 10.53 9.85 -2.19
N ARG A 74 11.80 9.47 -2.16
CA ARG A 74 12.18 8.06 -2.38
C ARG A 74 11.71 7.24 -1.18
N GLY A 75 10.72 6.38 -1.41
CA GLY A 75 10.20 5.46 -0.40
C GLY A 75 9.38 6.11 0.71
N ILE A 76 8.91 7.35 0.54
CA ILE A 76 8.02 8.01 1.50
C ILE A 76 6.68 8.26 0.81
N ARG A 77 5.60 7.75 1.41
CA ARG A 77 4.23 8.05 1.03
C ARG A 77 3.41 8.54 2.21
N THR A 78 2.58 9.53 1.96
CA THR A 78 1.60 10.03 2.93
C THR A 78 0.22 9.62 2.48
N VAL A 79 -0.57 9.07 3.41
CA VAL A 79 -1.94 8.62 3.21
C VAL A 79 -2.88 9.71 3.68
N PHE A 80 -3.73 10.18 2.78
CA PHE A 80 -4.72 11.21 3.06
C PHE A 80 -6.14 10.67 3.02
N ASP A 81 -6.97 11.23 3.89
CA ASP A 81 -8.42 11.07 3.84
C ASP A 81 -8.98 11.82 2.62
N ILE A 82 -9.77 11.13 1.79
CA ILE A 82 -10.39 11.76 0.63
C ILE A 82 -11.57 12.66 1.01
N GLU A 83 -12.23 12.38 2.14
CA GLU A 83 -13.37 13.15 2.65
C GLU A 83 -12.92 14.39 3.43
N ARG A 84 -11.68 14.38 3.93
CA ARG A 84 -11.07 15.49 4.69
C ARG A 84 -9.78 15.95 4.03
N PRO A 85 -9.86 16.82 3.00
CA PRO A 85 -8.68 17.32 2.29
C PRO A 85 -7.62 17.88 3.24
N GLY A 86 -6.37 17.44 3.06
CA GLY A 86 -5.23 17.86 3.89
C GLY A 86 -5.11 17.15 5.24
N TYR A 87 -6.04 16.27 5.60
CA TYR A 87 -5.96 15.46 6.80
C TYR A 87 -5.07 14.23 6.57
N GLU A 88 -3.84 14.27 7.10
CA GLU A 88 -2.90 13.14 7.08
C GLU A 88 -3.34 12.06 8.06
N LEU A 89 -3.63 10.87 7.53
CA LEU A 89 -4.02 9.70 8.32
C LEU A 89 -2.80 8.91 8.77
N ALA A 90 -1.86 8.72 7.85
CA ALA A 90 -0.65 7.95 8.08
C ALA A 90 0.45 8.31 7.09
N ARG A 91 1.65 7.87 7.42
CA ARG A 91 2.86 8.02 6.64
C ARG A 91 3.61 6.70 6.61
N ILE A 92 3.97 6.26 5.42
CA ILE A 92 4.70 5.03 5.16
C ILE A 92 6.08 5.42 4.68
N VAL A 93 7.11 5.00 5.42
CA VAL A 93 8.50 5.40 5.22
C VAL A 93 9.36 4.17 5.02
N ARG A 94 10.09 4.14 3.93
CA ARG A 94 11.11 3.13 3.66
C ARG A 94 12.31 3.39 4.56
N GLU A 95 12.58 2.45 5.46
CA GLU A 95 13.75 2.47 6.33
C GLU A 95 14.90 1.74 5.63
N ASP A 96 15.70 2.50 4.88
CA ASP A 96 16.87 2.00 4.16
C ASP A 96 18.09 1.76 5.08
N SER A 97 18.00 2.09 6.37
CA SER A 97 19.11 2.13 7.33
C SER A 97 19.84 0.80 7.55
N LEU A 98 19.27 -0.34 7.13
CA LEU A 98 19.88 -1.66 7.26
C LEU A 98 19.96 -2.47 5.95
N GLY A 99 19.64 -1.87 4.80
CA GLY A 99 19.64 -2.59 3.52
C GLY A 99 18.60 -3.72 3.41
N ARG A 100 17.67 -3.81 4.36
CA ARG A 100 16.64 -4.87 4.44
C ARG A 100 15.32 -4.53 3.75
N GLY A 101 15.17 -3.32 3.22
CA GLY A 101 13.96 -2.92 2.48
C GLY A 101 12.70 -2.94 3.35
N VAL A 102 12.80 -2.52 4.62
CA VAL A 102 11.68 -2.47 5.57
C VAL A 102 10.92 -1.16 5.38
N PHE A 103 9.60 -1.19 5.54
CA PHE A 103 8.76 0.02 5.62
C PHE A 103 8.25 0.20 7.05
N GLY A 104 8.53 1.36 7.64
CA GLY A 104 7.89 1.84 8.86
C GLY A 104 6.56 2.53 8.53
N VAL A 105 5.56 2.37 9.40
CA VAL A 105 4.24 2.99 9.24
C VAL A 105 3.95 3.83 10.48
N TYR A 106 3.77 5.13 10.27
CA TYR A 106 3.43 6.10 11.31
C TYR A 106 2.02 6.59 11.07
N ALA A 107 1.10 6.25 11.95
CA ALA A 107 -0.29 6.64 11.79
C ALA A 107 -0.73 7.53 12.95
N GLN A 108 -1.53 8.55 12.65
CA GLN A 108 -2.18 9.30 13.72
C GLN A 108 -3.21 8.38 14.38
N LYS A 109 -3.14 8.24 15.71
CA LYS A 109 -4.14 7.53 16.48
C LYS A 109 -5.46 8.32 16.40
N GLY A 110 -6.30 7.97 15.44
CA GLY A 110 -7.64 8.53 15.27
C GLY A 110 -8.72 7.50 15.57
N ASP A 111 -9.95 7.99 15.79
CA ASP A 111 -11.15 7.16 15.96
C ASP A 111 -11.59 6.56 14.61
N PHE A 112 -10.78 5.65 14.08
CA PHE A 112 -11.16 4.83 12.93
C PHE A 112 -11.90 3.60 13.46
N ARG A 113 -13.21 3.56 13.21
CA ARG A 113 -14.09 2.47 13.66
C ARG A 113 -13.56 1.13 13.12
N GLY A 114 -13.11 0.27 14.03
CA GLY A 114 -12.97 -1.18 13.82
C GLY A 114 -11.93 -1.71 12.82
N SER A 115 -11.34 -0.86 11.97
CA SER A 115 -10.52 -1.32 10.85
C SER A 115 -9.23 -0.53 10.63
N PHE A 116 -8.83 0.31 11.61
CA PHE A 116 -7.65 1.18 11.51
C PHE A 116 -6.40 0.44 11.03
N GLU A 117 -6.14 -0.71 11.65
CA GLU A 117 -4.95 -1.51 11.33
C GLU A 117 -5.04 -2.14 9.94
N ASP A 118 -6.24 -2.43 9.46
CA ASP A 118 -6.42 -3.22 8.24
C ASP A 118 -6.18 -2.41 6.96
N TRP A 119 -6.80 -1.23 6.84
CA TRP A 119 -6.54 -0.34 5.71
C TRP A 119 -5.10 0.17 5.74
N LEU A 120 -4.54 0.36 6.95
CA LEU A 120 -3.17 0.84 7.12
C LEU A 120 -2.16 -0.22 6.64
N ILE A 121 -2.41 -1.50 6.94
CA ILE A 121 -1.62 -2.61 6.39
C ILE A 121 -1.80 -2.66 4.87
N ALA A 122 -3.02 -2.55 4.34
CA ALA A 122 -3.25 -2.53 2.89
C ALA A 122 -2.50 -1.38 2.20
N ALA A 123 -2.49 -0.19 2.79
CA ALA A 123 -1.75 0.97 2.29
C ALA A 123 -0.23 0.74 2.30
N ALA A 124 0.28 0.09 3.35
CA ALA A 124 1.69 -0.31 3.43
C ALA A 124 2.05 -1.32 2.35
N LEU A 125 1.21 -2.34 2.13
CA LEU A 125 1.39 -3.32 1.05
C LEU A 125 1.34 -2.65 -0.33
N ALA A 126 0.41 -1.72 -0.55
CA ALA A 126 0.30 -0.96 -1.80
C ALA A 126 1.57 -0.15 -2.07
N THR A 127 2.07 0.56 -1.04
CA THR A 127 3.32 1.31 -1.13
C THR A 127 4.49 0.40 -1.44
N TRP A 128 4.58 -0.75 -0.78
CA TRP A 128 5.64 -1.73 -1.01
C TRP A 128 5.58 -2.28 -2.44
N SER A 129 4.40 -2.62 -2.98
CA SER A 129 4.24 -3.10 -4.37
C SER A 129 4.79 -2.16 -5.42
N VAL A 130 4.78 -0.86 -5.14
CA VAL A 130 5.19 0.18 -6.10
C VAL A 130 6.62 0.68 -5.85
N ASP A 131 6.98 0.91 -4.59
CA ASP A 131 8.24 1.56 -4.20
C ASP A 131 9.27 0.62 -3.56
N GLY A 132 8.86 -0.62 -3.29
CA GLY A 132 9.73 -1.65 -2.72
C GLY A 132 10.83 -2.09 -3.67
N PRO A 133 11.88 -2.75 -3.14
CA PRO A 133 12.91 -3.35 -3.98
C PRO A 133 12.29 -4.39 -4.93
N ARG A 134 12.54 -4.24 -6.25
CA ARG A 134 11.98 -5.12 -7.29
C ARG A 134 12.51 -6.56 -7.23
N GLN A 135 13.67 -6.77 -6.62
CA GLN A 135 14.28 -8.07 -6.36
C GLN A 135 15.17 -7.98 -5.11
N MET A 136 15.10 -8.99 -4.26
CA MET A 136 16.15 -9.30 -3.29
C MET A 136 16.95 -10.48 -3.86
N ARG A 137 18.22 -10.25 -4.20
CA ARG A 137 19.15 -11.37 -4.38
C ARG A 137 19.54 -11.85 -2.99
N ILE A 138 19.35 -13.13 -2.75
CA ILE A 138 19.95 -13.87 -1.63
C ILE A 138 21.41 -14.13 -1.99
#